data_AF-A0A7W0MSV3-F1
#
_entry.id   AF-A0A7W0MSV3-F1
#
_cell.length_a   1.000
_cell.length_b   1.000
_cell.length_c   1.000
_cell.angle_alpha   90.00
_cell.angle_beta   90.00
_cell.angle_gamma   90.00
#
_symmetry.space_group_name_H-M   'P 1'
#
loop_
_entity.id
_entity.type
_entity.pdbx_description
1 polymer ?
#
loop_
_entity_poly.entity_id
_entity_poly.type
_entity_poly.pdbx_seq_one_letter_code
_entity_poly.pdbx_strand_id
1 'polypeptide(L)'
;RRAAEAVVAAALDGVRHLGLDALPWTPRARRLAARMEWLRSQGEDLPNFSGAGLTDALPDWLGPFLGGVVRAEQFARIDLRAALEARLDRRARALLDRLAPEDITAPTGTRLPVEYAGAAPSVSVRLQELFGLGVHPTVGPGCVPLAIELLSPAGRPVQITADLPGFWAKSYAEVRRDLRGRYPRHSWPEDPAAAEPTRRKKPRRA
;
A
#
# COMPACT_ATOMS: atom_id res chain seq x y z
N ARG A 1 34.79 -0.69 -21.43
CA ARG A 1 33.94 -1.85 -21.10
C ARG A 1 34.36 -2.50 -19.78
N ARG A 2 35.54 -3.15 -19.68
CA ARG A 2 36.06 -3.74 -18.42
C ARG A 2 36.14 -2.79 -17.21
N ALA A 3 36.58 -1.55 -17.40
CA ALA A 3 36.64 -0.57 -16.31
C ALA A 3 35.25 -0.17 -15.78
N ALA A 4 34.25 -0.10 -16.65
CA ALA A 4 32.86 0.19 -16.27
C ALA A 4 32.23 -1.02 -15.54
N GLU A 5 32.54 -2.24 -16.00
CA GLU A 5 32.12 -3.49 -15.33
C GLU A 5 32.72 -3.60 -13.91
N ALA A 6 33.99 -3.23 -13.74
CA ALA A 6 34.64 -3.21 -12.41
C ALA A 6 34.02 -2.17 -11.47
N VAL A 7 33.63 -1.00 -11.98
CA VAL A 7 32.91 0.03 -11.20
C VAL A 7 31.55 -0.47 -10.74
N VAL A 8 30.78 -1.11 -11.62
CA VAL A 8 29.46 -1.68 -11.27
C VAL A 8 29.63 -2.77 -10.21
N ALA A 9 30.61 -3.67 -10.37
CA ALA A 9 30.89 -4.70 -9.36
C ALA A 9 31.21 -4.09 -7.98
N ALA A 10 32.09 -3.09 -7.93
CA ALA A 10 32.45 -2.41 -6.69
C ALA A 10 31.26 -1.68 -6.04
N ALA A 11 30.38 -1.06 -6.85
CA ALA A 11 29.17 -0.42 -6.35
C ALA A 11 28.18 -1.44 -5.77
N LEU A 12 28.01 -2.59 -6.42
CA LEU A 12 27.16 -3.69 -5.91
C LEU A 12 27.71 -4.25 -4.59
N ASP A 13 29.04 -4.40 -4.47
CA ASP A 13 29.68 -4.83 -3.22
C ASP A 13 29.51 -3.79 -2.10
N GLY A 14 29.58 -2.50 -2.43
CA GLY A 14 29.25 -1.41 -1.51
C GLY A 14 27.82 -1.53 -0.97
N VAL A 15 26.84 -1.81 -1.83
CA VAL A 15 25.44 -2.04 -1.40
C VAL A 15 25.33 -3.28 -0.52
N ARG A 16 26.04 -4.37 -0.83
CA ARG A 16 26.04 -5.59 0.03
C ARG A 16 26.57 -5.29 1.43
N HIS A 17 27.61 -4.46 1.54
CA HIS A 17 28.21 -4.13 2.83
C HIS A 17 27.37 -3.14 3.64
N LEU A 18 26.80 -2.13 2.98
CA LEU A 18 25.98 -1.10 3.62
C LEU A 18 24.53 -1.54 3.89
N GLY A 19 24.07 -2.59 3.22
CA GLY A 19 22.70 -3.08 3.25
C GLY A 19 21.78 -2.33 2.28
N LEU A 20 20.62 -2.94 1.98
CA LEU A 20 19.64 -2.38 1.04
C LEU A 20 19.06 -1.04 1.51
N ASP A 21 19.06 -0.75 2.81
CA ASP A 21 18.57 0.51 3.35
C ASP A 21 19.41 1.72 2.92
N ALA A 22 20.64 1.51 2.43
CA ALA A 22 21.48 2.56 1.84
C ALA A 22 20.98 3.03 0.47
N LEU A 23 20.05 2.30 -0.17
CA LEU A 23 19.45 2.68 -1.45
C LEU A 23 18.35 3.73 -1.26
N PRO A 24 18.01 4.53 -2.30
CA PRO A 24 17.01 5.58 -2.20
C PRO A 24 15.56 5.04 -2.18
N TRP A 25 15.18 4.35 -1.10
CA TRP A 25 13.85 3.77 -0.94
C TRP A 25 12.77 4.85 -0.81
N THR A 26 12.02 5.03 -1.89
CA THR A 26 10.79 5.82 -1.86
C THR A 26 9.65 5.00 -1.24
N PRO A 27 8.59 5.65 -0.69
CA PRO A 27 7.40 4.94 -0.22
C PRO A 27 6.77 4.04 -1.29
N ARG A 28 6.81 4.44 -2.57
CA ARG A 28 6.31 3.63 -3.69
C ARG A 28 7.15 2.38 -3.94
N ALA A 29 8.48 2.50 -3.89
CA ALA A 29 9.38 1.35 -4.03
C ALA A 29 9.16 0.34 -2.89
N ARG A 30 9.03 0.83 -1.65
CA ARG A 30 8.73 -0.03 -0.49
C ARG A 30 7.39 -0.74 -0.63
N ARG A 31 6.33 -0.03 -1.02
CA ARG A 31 5.01 -0.65 -1.27
C ARG A 31 5.05 -1.68 -2.38
N LEU A 32 5.79 -1.45 -3.47
CA LEU A 32 5.97 -2.45 -4.52
C LEU A 32 6.60 -3.74 -3.97
N ALA A 33 7.68 -3.62 -3.19
CA ALA A 33 8.31 -4.78 -2.57
C ALA A 33 7.39 -5.50 -1.58
N ALA A 34 6.66 -4.75 -0.75
CA ALA A 34 5.68 -5.33 0.17
C ALA A 34 4.55 -6.07 -0.55
N ARG A 35 4.00 -5.49 -1.64
CA ARG A 35 2.97 -6.12 -2.48
C ARG A 35 3.47 -7.44 -3.07
N MET A 36 4.70 -7.45 -3.58
CA MET A 36 5.32 -8.64 -4.15
C MET A 36 5.50 -9.74 -3.12
N GLU A 37 6.09 -9.42 -1.97
CA GLU A 37 6.32 -10.40 -0.91
C GLU A 37 5.03 -10.92 -0.30
N TRP A 38 4.04 -10.04 -0.11
CA TRP A 38 2.73 -10.47 0.35
C TRP A 38 2.09 -11.44 -0.64
N LEU A 39 2.05 -11.11 -1.94
CA LEU A 39 1.43 -11.99 -2.93
C LEU A 39 2.20 -13.32 -3.10
N ARG A 40 3.53 -13.28 -3.03
CA ARG A 40 4.39 -14.49 -3.01
C ARG A 40 4.09 -15.37 -1.80
N SER A 41 3.85 -14.77 -0.63
CA SER A 41 3.44 -15.51 0.58
C SER A 41 2.10 -16.23 0.44
N GLN A 42 1.26 -15.81 -0.52
CA GLN A 42 0.00 -16.49 -0.85
C GLN A 42 0.19 -17.69 -1.80
N GLY A 43 1.44 -18.04 -2.14
CA GLY A 43 1.77 -19.19 -2.99
C GLY A 43 1.88 -18.88 -4.49
N GLU A 44 1.83 -17.60 -4.87
CA GLU A 44 2.07 -17.20 -6.26
C GLU A 44 3.56 -17.30 -6.60
N ASP A 45 3.86 -17.86 -7.77
CA ASP A 45 5.23 -17.95 -8.31
C ASP A 45 5.67 -16.57 -8.83
N LEU A 46 6.29 -15.80 -7.94
CA LEU A 46 6.71 -14.43 -8.17
C LEU A 46 8.19 -14.24 -7.78
N PRO A 47 8.90 -13.31 -8.43
CA PRO A 47 10.26 -12.95 -8.03
C PRO A 47 10.36 -12.61 -6.54
N ASN A 48 11.43 -13.07 -5.90
CA ASN A 48 11.71 -12.82 -4.49
C ASN A 48 12.19 -11.38 -4.27
N PHE A 49 11.37 -10.60 -3.57
CA PHE A 49 11.60 -9.21 -3.19
C PHE A 49 11.92 -9.06 -1.68
N SER A 50 12.17 -10.16 -0.97
CA SER A 50 12.68 -10.11 0.40
C SER A 50 14.06 -9.45 0.43
N GLY A 51 14.49 -8.97 1.60
CA GLY A 51 15.82 -8.35 1.75
C GLY A 51 16.96 -9.27 1.28
N ALA A 52 16.89 -10.57 1.60
CA ALA A 52 17.84 -11.56 1.11
C ALA A 52 17.74 -11.75 -0.41
N GLY A 53 16.52 -11.96 -0.94
CA GLY A 53 16.33 -12.16 -2.38
C GLY A 53 16.75 -10.99 -3.25
N LEU A 54 16.54 -9.76 -2.78
CA LEU A 54 17.00 -8.54 -3.44
C LEU A 54 18.53 -8.42 -3.37
N THR A 55 19.14 -8.80 -2.25
CA THR A 55 20.60 -8.76 -2.06
C THR A 55 21.30 -9.77 -2.97
N ASP A 56 20.78 -10.99 -3.06
CA ASP A 56 21.33 -12.07 -3.89
C ASP A 56 21.25 -11.73 -5.39
N ALA A 57 20.15 -11.10 -5.81
CA ALA A 57 19.91 -10.72 -7.21
C ALA A 57 20.40 -9.31 -7.59
N LEU A 58 21.18 -8.62 -6.73
CA LEU A 58 21.68 -7.26 -6.96
C LEU A 58 22.25 -7.02 -8.37
N PRO A 59 23.10 -7.91 -8.92
CA PRO A 59 23.66 -7.72 -10.27
C PRO A 59 22.59 -7.65 -11.37
N ASP A 60 21.49 -8.40 -11.21
CA ASP A 60 20.49 -8.56 -12.25
C ASP A 60 19.53 -7.37 -12.31
N TRP A 61 19.12 -6.85 -11.16
CA TRP A 61 18.08 -5.81 -11.09
C TRP A 61 18.63 -4.41 -10.85
N LEU A 62 19.69 -4.27 -10.04
CA LEU A 62 20.29 -2.97 -9.76
C LEU A 62 21.43 -2.67 -10.72
N GLY A 63 22.23 -3.68 -11.10
CA GLY A 63 23.39 -3.55 -11.99
C GLY A 63 23.14 -2.69 -13.25
N PRO A 64 22.05 -2.92 -14.01
CA PRO A 64 21.72 -2.12 -15.19
C PRO A 64 21.50 -0.62 -14.91
N PHE A 65 21.13 -0.27 -13.67
CA PHE A 65 20.86 1.09 -13.22
C PHE A 65 22.08 1.78 -12.58
N LEU A 66 23.21 1.07 -12.42
CA LEU A 66 24.45 1.60 -11.86
C LEU A 66 25.40 2.21 -12.91
N GLY A 67 24.96 2.33 -14.17
CA GLY A 67 25.74 2.95 -15.23
C GLY A 67 26.20 4.36 -14.84
N GLY A 68 27.51 4.56 -14.67
CA GLY A 68 28.10 5.84 -14.30
C GLY A 68 28.07 6.20 -12.81
N VAL A 69 27.60 5.29 -11.95
CA VAL A 69 27.69 5.43 -10.49
C VAL A 69 29.09 5.01 -10.04
N VAL A 70 29.88 5.98 -9.59
CA VAL A 70 31.27 5.81 -9.12
C VAL A 70 31.46 6.22 -7.66
N ARG A 71 30.46 6.86 -7.03
CA ARG A 71 30.48 7.26 -5.61
C ARG A 71 29.14 6.99 -4.93
N ALA A 72 29.18 6.77 -3.62
CA ALA A 72 28.00 6.41 -2.83
C ALA A 72 26.90 7.49 -2.88
N GLU A 73 27.24 8.77 -2.93
CA GLU A 73 26.28 9.87 -2.99
C GLU A 73 25.45 9.85 -4.29
N GLN A 74 25.94 9.18 -5.34
CA GLN A 74 25.23 9.06 -6.60
C GLN A 74 24.13 8.00 -6.56
N PHE A 75 24.12 7.10 -5.56
CA PHE A 75 23.02 6.14 -5.38
C PHE A 75 21.67 6.86 -5.22
N ALA A 76 21.66 8.06 -4.63
CA ALA A 76 20.45 8.88 -4.46
C ALA A 76 19.72 9.24 -5.77
N ARG A 77 20.40 9.13 -6.92
CA ARG A 77 19.84 9.44 -8.25
C ARG A 77 19.18 8.24 -8.93
N ILE A 78 19.31 7.05 -8.37
CA ILE A 78 18.75 5.83 -8.96
C ILE A 78 17.25 5.83 -8.78
N ASP A 79 16.51 5.63 -9.88
CA ASP A 79 15.09 5.29 -9.79
C ASP A 79 14.95 3.84 -9.32
N LEU A 80 14.95 3.68 -8.00
CA LEU A 80 14.88 2.37 -7.36
C LEU A 80 13.57 1.65 -7.70
N ARG A 81 12.48 2.39 -7.89
CA ARG A 81 11.21 1.80 -8.27
C ARG A 81 11.31 1.22 -9.68
N ALA A 82 11.85 1.97 -10.64
CA ALA A 82 12.05 1.46 -12.00
C ALA A 82 12.95 0.21 -12.03
N ALA A 83 14.00 0.17 -11.20
CA ALA A 83 14.88 -0.98 -11.08
C ALA A 83 14.17 -2.23 -10.53
N LEU A 84 13.33 -2.07 -9.50
CA LEU A 84 12.48 -3.14 -9.00
C LEU A 84 11.44 -3.57 -10.04
N GLU A 85 10.86 -2.61 -10.75
CA GLU A 85 9.84 -2.87 -11.78
C GLU A 85 10.37 -3.64 -12.99
N ALA A 86 11.66 -3.46 -13.32
CA ALA A 86 12.33 -4.20 -14.38
C ALA A 86 12.44 -5.70 -14.10
N ARG A 87 12.29 -6.14 -12.85
CA ARG A 87 12.23 -7.57 -12.47
C ARG A 87 10.90 -8.24 -12.76
N LEU A 88 9.86 -7.46 -13.04
CA LEU A 88 8.51 -7.97 -13.24
C LEU A 88 8.31 -8.29 -14.72
N ASP A 89 8.13 -9.57 -15.01
CA ASP A 89 7.59 -9.95 -16.32
C ASP A 89 6.11 -9.55 -16.44
N ARG A 90 5.54 -9.75 -17.63
CA ARG A 90 4.14 -9.39 -17.91
C ARG A 90 3.15 -10.15 -17.02
N ARG A 91 3.46 -11.39 -16.67
CA ARG A 91 2.60 -12.24 -15.84
C ARG A 91 2.60 -11.73 -14.40
N ALA A 92 3.76 -11.50 -13.81
CA ALA A 92 3.93 -10.97 -12.47
C ALA A 92 3.24 -9.61 -12.33
N ARG A 93 3.37 -8.73 -13.34
CA ARG A 93 2.64 -7.45 -13.37
C ARG A 93 1.13 -7.64 -13.31
N ALA A 94 0.58 -8.50 -14.16
CA ALA A 94 -0.86 -8.75 -14.22
C ALA A 94 -1.39 -9.40 -12.94
N LEU A 95 -0.64 -10.32 -12.33
CA LEU A 95 -0.98 -10.92 -11.05
C LEU A 95 -0.98 -9.87 -9.93
N LEU A 96 0.05 -9.04 -9.87
CA LEU A 96 0.16 -7.98 -8.86
C LEU A 96 -0.99 -6.98 -8.98
N ASP A 97 -1.32 -6.53 -10.19
CA ASP A 97 -2.39 -5.56 -10.39
C ASP A 97 -3.79 -6.13 -10.06
N ARG A 98 -4.00 -7.42 -10.32
CA ARG A 98 -5.26 -8.10 -10.05
C ARG A 98 -5.44 -8.52 -8.59
N LEU A 99 -4.41 -9.12 -8.00
CA LEU A 99 -4.51 -9.81 -6.70
C LEU A 99 -3.98 -8.95 -5.55
N ALA A 100 -3.06 -8.03 -5.81
CA ALA A 100 -2.50 -7.14 -4.79
C ALA A 100 -2.50 -5.68 -5.32
N PRO A 101 -3.67 -5.08 -5.58
CA PRO A 101 -3.74 -3.74 -6.16
C PRO A 101 -3.02 -2.69 -5.31
N GLU A 102 -2.47 -1.65 -5.95
CA GLU A 102 -1.79 -0.54 -5.24
C GLU A 102 -2.78 0.27 -4.40
N ASP A 103 -3.99 0.47 -4.92
CA ASP A 103 -5.06 1.21 -4.29
C ASP A 103 -6.40 0.49 -4.48
N ILE A 104 -7.31 0.65 -3.52
CA ILE A 104 -8.74 0.42 -3.74
C ILE A 104 -9.48 1.75 -3.89
N THR A 105 -10.70 1.70 -4.42
CA THR A 105 -11.52 2.91 -4.56
C THR A 105 -12.65 2.91 -3.55
N ALA A 106 -12.69 3.92 -2.68
CA ALA A 106 -13.82 4.16 -1.79
C ALA A 106 -15.07 4.53 -2.62
N PRO A 107 -16.29 4.32 -2.09
CA PRO A 107 -17.53 4.79 -2.72
C PRO A 107 -17.53 6.27 -3.12
N THR A 108 -16.78 7.13 -2.42
CA THR A 108 -16.58 8.55 -2.77
C THR A 108 -15.64 8.79 -3.97
N GLY A 109 -15.11 7.75 -4.60
CA GLY A 109 -14.08 7.81 -5.63
C GLY A 109 -12.67 8.09 -5.09
N THR A 110 -12.45 8.04 -3.78
CA THR A 110 -11.10 8.23 -3.20
C THR A 110 -10.27 6.98 -3.46
N ARG A 111 -9.07 7.16 -4.02
CA ARG A 111 -8.07 6.08 -4.06
C ARG A 111 -7.41 5.95 -2.70
N LEU A 112 -7.48 4.74 -2.14
CA LEU A 112 -6.96 4.38 -0.85
C LEU A 112 -5.76 3.45 -1.07
N PRO A 113 -4.52 3.91 -0.81
CA PRO A 113 -3.35 3.06 -0.90
C PRO A 113 -3.48 1.88 0.05
N VAL A 114 -3.23 0.68 -0.47
CA VAL A 114 -3.23 -0.53 0.34
C VAL A 114 -1.82 -0.75 0.89
N GLU A 115 -1.72 -0.91 2.21
CA GLU A 115 -0.49 -1.31 2.89
C GLU A 115 -0.43 -2.84 2.98
N TYR A 116 0.72 -3.43 2.64
CA TYR A 116 0.92 -4.88 2.59
C TYR A 116 2.04 -5.36 3.52
N ALA A 117 2.81 -4.45 4.12
CA ALA A 117 3.94 -4.79 5.00
C ALA A 117 3.50 -5.23 6.42
N GLY A 118 2.21 -5.14 6.75
CA GLY A 118 1.66 -5.53 8.04
C GLY A 118 1.27 -7.02 8.13
N ALA A 119 0.64 -7.38 9.26
CA ALA A 119 0.13 -8.75 9.47
C ALA A 119 -1.00 -9.12 8.49
N ALA A 120 -1.76 -8.13 8.03
CA ALA A 120 -2.76 -8.27 6.98
C ALA A 120 -2.75 -7.00 6.11
N PRO A 121 -3.15 -7.09 4.84
CA PRO A 121 -3.28 -5.92 4.00
C PRO A 121 -4.32 -4.95 4.58
N SER A 122 -4.03 -3.66 4.56
CA SER A 122 -4.83 -2.66 5.27
C SER A 122 -4.99 -1.36 4.49
N VAL A 123 -6.04 -0.62 4.85
CA VAL A 123 -6.32 0.73 4.35
C VAL A 123 -6.76 1.62 5.49
N SER A 124 -6.34 2.88 5.47
CA SER A 124 -6.85 3.91 6.38
C SER A 124 -7.78 4.84 5.63
N VAL A 125 -9.00 5.01 6.14
CA VAL A 125 -10.04 5.78 5.46
C VAL A 125 -10.96 6.45 6.45
N ARG A 126 -11.39 7.68 6.14
CA ARG A 126 -12.39 8.35 6.96
C ARG A 126 -13.71 7.60 6.87
N LEU A 127 -14.32 7.32 8.02
CA LEU A 127 -15.52 6.49 8.12
C LEU A 127 -16.62 6.90 7.12
N GLN A 128 -16.88 8.21 6.98
CA GLN A 128 -17.92 8.72 6.09
C GLN A 128 -17.71 8.43 4.60
N GLU A 129 -16.48 8.10 4.20
CA GLU A 129 -16.19 7.74 2.81
C GLU A 129 -16.62 6.32 2.45
N LEU A 130 -16.92 5.49 3.46
CA LEU A 130 -17.41 4.13 3.29
C LEU A 130 -18.93 4.00 3.42
N PHE A 131 -19.67 5.10 3.63
CA PHE A 131 -21.13 5.05 3.57
C PHE A 131 -21.59 4.52 2.21
N GLY A 132 -22.63 3.71 2.20
CA GLY A 132 -23.10 3.02 0.98
C GLY A 132 -22.34 1.73 0.66
N LEU A 133 -21.23 1.43 1.35
CA LEU A 133 -20.47 0.20 1.13
C LEU A 133 -21.02 -0.94 1.99
N GLY A 134 -21.83 -1.78 1.36
CA GLY A 134 -22.44 -2.97 1.98
C GLY A 134 -21.61 -4.26 1.88
N VAL A 135 -20.51 -4.26 1.11
CA VAL A 135 -19.64 -5.43 0.93
C VAL A 135 -18.24 -5.08 1.41
N HIS A 136 -17.65 -5.95 2.23
CA HIS A 136 -16.30 -5.75 2.71
C HIS A 136 -15.27 -5.97 1.58
N PRO A 137 -14.33 -5.04 1.35
CA PRO A 137 -13.32 -5.19 0.32
C PRO A 137 -12.32 -6.28 0.68
N THR A 138 -11.95 -7.09 -0.31
CA THR A 138 -10.99 -8.19 -0.15
C THR A 138 -9.91 -8.11 -1.23
N VAL A 139 -8.76 -8.75 -0.98
CA VAL A 139 -7.63 -8.84 -1.91
C VAL A 139 -7.07 -10.27 -1.93
N GLY A 140 -6.24 -10.57 -2.92
CA GLY A 140 -5.53 -11.84 -3.02
C GLY A 140 -6.38 -13.00 -3.56
N PRO A 141 -5.72 -14.14 -3.82
CA PRO A 141 -6.38 -15.33 -4.35
C PRO A 141 -7.41 -15.94 -3.38
N GLY A 142 -7.23 -15.74 -2.07
CA GLY A 142 -8.13 -16.25 -1.02
C GLY A 142 -9.23 -15.28 -0.57
N CYS A 143 -9.46 -14.16 -1.28
CA CYS A 143 -10.38 -13.10 -0.85
C CYS A 143 -10.10 -12.65 0.60
N VAL A 144 -8.84 -12.37 0.91
CA VAL A 144 -8.39 -11.92 2.23
C VAL A 144 -9.05 -10.57 2.54
N PRO A 145 -9.79 -10.43 3.67
CA PRO A 145 -10.42 -9.18 4.04
C PRO A 145 -9.37 -8.11 4.38
N LEU A 146 -9.60 -6.88 3.93
CA LEU A 146 -8.73 -5.77 4.26
C LEU A 146 -8.97 -5.32 5.70
N ALA A 147 -7.91 -5.15 6.47
CA ALA A 147 -8.01 -4.43 7.74
C ALA A 147 -8.28 -2.94 7.44
N ILE A 148 -9.49 -2.48 7.72
CA ILE A 148 -9.90 -1.09 7.51
C ILE A 148 -9.71 -0.33 8.81
N GLU A 149 -8.75 0.57 8.84
CA GLU A 149 -8.61 1.58 9.89
C GLU A 149 -9.57 2.75 9.60
N LEU A 150 -10.65 2.81 10.38
CA LEU A 150 -11.66 3.85 10.30
C LEU A 150 -11.18 5.10 11.02
N LEU A 151 -11.07 6.19 10.27
CA LEU A 151 -10.62 7.47 10.76
C LEU A 151 -11.80 8.42 11.01
N SER A 152 -11.64 9.30 12.00
CA SER A 152 -12.53 10.44 12.23
C SER A 152 -12.35 11.50 11.12
N PRO A 153 -13.22 12.53 11.04
CA PRO A 153 -13.02 13.64 10.13
C PRO A 153 -11.69 14.38 10.30
N ALA A 154 -11.07 14.30 11.49
CA ALA A 154 -9.76 14.88 11.78
C ALA A 154 -8.59 13.91 11.53
N GLY A 155 -8.84 12.75 10.91
CA GLY A 155 -7.81 11.76 10.59
C GLY A 155 -7.31 10.95 11.79
N ARG A 156 -8.03 10.94 12.91
CA ARG A 156 -7.65 10.14 14.08
C ARG A 156 -8.26 8.74 13.99
N PRO A 157 -7.51 7.66 14.30
CA PRO A 157 -8.07 6.32 14.37
C PRO A 157 -9.24 6.24 15.36
N VAL A 158 -10.30 5.53 14.96
CA VAL A 158 -11.51 5.33 15.77
C VAL A 158 -11.76 3.85 16.01
N GLN A 159 -11.64 3.03 14.96
CA GLN A 159 -11.87 1.60 15.02
C GLN A 159 -11.08 0.93 13.89
N ILE A 160 -10.65 -0.32 14.09
CA ILE A 160 -10.17 -1.18 13.01
C ILE A 160 -11.20 -2.30 12.81
N THR A 161 -11.52 -2.64 11.57
CA THR A 161 -12.42 -3.76 11.24
C THR A 161 -11.95 -4.54 10.01
N ALA A 162 -12.11 -5.86 10.03
CA ALA A 162 -12.01 -6.76 8.88
C ALA A 162 -13.40 -7.31 8.46
N ASP A 163 -14.47 -6.78 9.04
CA ASP A 163 -15.87 -7.05 8.70
C ASP A 163 -16.66 -5.74 8.76
N LEU A 164 -16.79 -5.11 7.60
CA LEU A 164 -17.45 -3.81 7.50
C LEU A 164 -18.98 -3.92 7.69
N PRO A 165 -19.67 -4.92 7.09
CA PRO A 165 -21.08 -5.18 7.39
C PRO A 165 -21.35 -5.43 8.88
N GLY A 166 -20.53 -6.25 9.53
CA GLY A 166 -20.64 -6.49 10.98
C GLY A 166 -20.41 -5.24 11.81
N PHE A 167 -19.44 -4.39 11.42
CA PHE A 167 -19.22 -3.09 12.05
C PHE A 167 -20.46 -2.19 11.94
N TRP A 168 -21.08 -2.10 10.76
CA TRP A 168 -22.31 -1.32 10.55
C TRP A 168 -23.45 -1.81 11.44
N ALA A 169 -23.64 -3.12 11.53
CA ALA A 169 -24.73 -3.72 12.28
C ALA A 169 -24.58 -3.61 13.81
N LYS A 170 -23.35 -3.66 14.32
CA LYS A 170 -23.10 -3.88 15.76
C LYS A 170 -22.40 -2.72 16.48
N SER A 171 -21.43 -2.09 15.84
CA SER A 171 -20.51 -1.14 16.50
C SER A 171 -20.71 0.31 16.07
N TYR A 172 -21.27 0.53 14.88
CA TYR A 172 -21.42 1.86 14.32
C TYR A 172 -22.30 2.79 15.17
N ALA A 173 -23.37 2.28 15.79
CA ALA A 173 -24.26 3.11 16.61
C ALA A 173 -23.54 3.82 17.77
N GLU A 174 -22.60 3.12 18.42
CA GLU A 174 -21.80 3.68 19.49
C GLU A 174 -20.76 4.68 18.96
N VAL A 175 -20.04 4.31 17.90
CA VAL A 175 -19.07 5.19 17.24
C VAL A 175 -19.75 6.48 16.73
N ARG A 176 -20.94 6.36 16.14
CA ARG A 176 -21.78 7.46 15.69
C ARG A 176 -22.14 8.40 16.84
N ARG A 177 -22.49 7.88 18.02
CA ARG A 177 -22.84 8.70 19.19
C ARG A 177 -21.66 9.59 19.61
N ASP A 178 -20.46 9.03 19.68
CA ASP A 178 -19.24 9.78 20.02
C ASP A 178 -18.87 10.80 18.93
N LEU A 179 -18.80 10.35 17.67
CA LEU A 179 -18.41 11.20 16.54
C LEU A 179 -19.41 12.33 16.27
N ARG A 180 -20.72 12.12 16.49
CA ARG A 180 -21.73 13.17 16.35
C ARG A 180 -21.55 14.28 17.39
N GLY A 181 -21.13 13.95 18.61
CA GLY A 181 -20.80 14.93 19.64
C GLY A 181 -19.55 15.75 19.30
N ARG A 182 -18.47 15.09 18.87
CA ARG A 182 -17.20 15.74 18.53
C ARG A 182 -17.23 16.49 17.19
N TYR A 183 -18.02 16.01 16.24
CA TYR A 183 -18.09 16.52 14.86
C TYR A 183 -19.54 16.77 14.41
N PRO A 184 -20.26 17.73 15.02
CA PRO A 184 -21.69 17.94 14.78
C PRO A 184 -22.03 18.49 13.38
N ARG A 185 -21.03 19.01 12.65
CA ARG A 185 -21.19 19.52 11.26
C ARG A 185 -21.14 18.42 10.19
N HIS A 186 -20.83 17.18 10.56
CA HIS A 186 -20.76 16.05 9.63
C HIS A 186 -22.07 15.24 9.64
N SER A 187 -22.37 14.59 8.51
CA SER A 187 -23.53 13.70 8.41
C SER A 187 -23.19 12.35 9.04
N TRP A 188 -24.04 11.89 9.96
CA TRP A 188 -23.91 10.59 10.63
C TRP A 188 -25.25 9.85 10.50
N PRO A 189 -25.49 9.15 9.37
CA PRO A 189 -26.75 8.47 9.07
C PRO A 189 -27.06 7.39 10.12
N GLU A 190 -28.33 6.99 10.24
CA GLU A 190 -28.68 5.85 11.12
C GLU A 190 -28.38 4.52 10.43
N ASP A 191 -28.66 4.47 9.12
CA ASP A 191 -28.29 3.38 8.22
C ASP A 191 -27.06 3.81 7.38
N PRO A 192 -25.83 3.40 7.78
CA PRO A 192 -24.62 3.75 7.04
C PRO A 192 -24.45 2.95 5.75
N ALA A 193 -25.08 1.77 5.63
CA ALA A 193 -24.93 0.90 4.47
C ALA A 193 -25.79 1.35 3.28
N ALA A 194 -26.91 2.04 3.55
CA ALA A 194 -27.76 2.65 2.52
C ALA A 194 -27.50 4.15 2.29
N ALA A 195 -26.60 4.78 3.06
CA ALA A 195 -26.36 6.22 2.98
C ALA A 195 -25.49 6.62 1.80
N GLU A 196 -25.71 7.83 1.27
CA GLU A 196 -24.85 8.39 0.24
C GLU A 196 -23.42 8.64 0.77
N PRO A 197 -22.38 8.14 0.07
CA PRO A 197 -21.00 8.42 0.42
C PRO A 197 -20.68 9.90 0.26
N THR A 198 -20.04 10.50 1.27
CA THR A 198 -19.72 11.93 1.22
C THR A 198 -18.39 12.27 1.85
N ARG A 199 -17.66 13.18 1.19
CA ARG A 199 -16.47 13.84 1.75
C ARG A 199 -16.81 15.16 2.45
N ARG A 200 -18.05 15.65 2.30
CA ARG A 200 -18.45 17.03 2.62
C ARG A 200 -19.11 17.11 4.00
N LYS A 201 -18.99 18.29 4.61
CA LYS A 201 -19.81 18.68 5.76
C LYS A 201 -21.27 18.85 5.28
N LYS A 202 -22.23 18.70 6.19
CA LYS A 202 -23.66 18.89 5.88
C LYS A 202 -23.86 20.29 5.25
N PRO A 203 -24.55 20.42 4.09
CA PRO A 203 -24.89 21.75 3.58
C PRO A 203 -25.74 22.48 4.62
N ARG A 204 -25.52 23.78 4.83
CA ARG A 204 -26.46 24.58 5.62
C ARG A 204 -27.81 24.49 4.92
N ARG A 205 -28.86 24.06 5.63
CA ARG A 205 -30.22 24.33 5.15
C ARG A 205 -30.34 25.85 5.05
N ALA A 206 -30.68 26.34 3.86
CA ALA A 206 -31.13 27.71 3.66
C ALA A 206 -32.44 27.92 4.42
#